data_AF-A0A972BP40-F1
#
_entry.id   AF-A0A972BP40-F1
#
_cell.length_a   1.000
_cell.length_b   1.000
_cell.length_c   1.000
_cell.angle_alpha   90.00
_cell.angle_beta   90.00
_cell.angle_gamma   90.00
#
_symmetry.space_group_name_H-M   'P 1'
#
loop_
_entity.id
_entity.type
_entity.pdbx_description
1 polymer ?
#
loop_
_entity_poly.entity_id
_entity_poly.type
_entity_poly.pdbx_seq_one_letter_code
_entity_poly.pdbx_strand_id
1 'polypeptide(L)'
;MSSELFTHWTFESFAPGSIPRVKYNAFQSIHDITARCFSLMAMIQDVEFGQRQVDWSRIVSCTAELSACIRLLIDQLQIMNPVQFMDVHDWANKIGFYARLATSFESVSATPPYIQSLDLLHAHHDLPLGAVAACTSLPAIIIEPSLFQYFVERNDLRPDLDTVLHSLDLGHKEHSRAHSRALQKIIQRGTLPARLSTELDIAAVDLAPGGGSVDVWALIGQGQDAFLAGTYAELKAGDFAATWIQAASFKYAPQALASRLCRGLADEEDPLTLVLTPAGAAHWAGKKSCSSEHTAALLRRLETVTPYVTRMQVGERSTGRVRAEQCKSLHDLVCLCLDHSLAQVFSFAGEPARGLGSIKELRLEIPASITIFNLGDGLFPSAVEKTTITVEDMRCVPMWSMLLGLTCPVVDWESTNAQAEGSQTAQRHNYAVIAQNYMYCILRLGLQLHILECRSDDGCTGFVRYQFKGSEGNPWERAQQQRVVRLILEDQGFMVTSCGDYLEAVRSKEKEVILQRSLAGLGLLAAWLQSCTPESFTSLNPVQGRELFQDYFARFLSHSR
;
A
#
# COMPACT_ATOMS: atom_id res chain seq x y z
N MET A 1 -7.11 4.80 -22.26
CA MET A 1 -8.08 5.06 -23.35
C MET A 1 -9.00 6.21 -22.97
N SER A 2 -8.48 7.43 -22.87
CA SER A 2 -9.22 8.62 -22.39
C SER A 2 -9.07 9.84 -23.32
N SER A 3 -8.43 9.68 -24.49
CA SER A 3 -8.06 10.78 -25.39
C SER A 3 -9.06 11.08 -26.51
N GLU A 4 -10.02 10.19 -26.79
CA GLU A 4 -11.00 10.40 -27.89
C GLU A 4 -12.27 11.19 -27.46
N LEU A 5 -12.35 11.62 -26.20
CA LEU A 5 -13.56 12.22 -25.61
C LEU A 5 -13.82 13.69 -26.02
N PHE A 6 -12.94 14.31 -26.82
CA PHE A 6 -12.86 15.79 -26.88
C PHE A 6 -12.87 16.44 -28.27
N THR A 7 -13.08 15.69 -29.36
CA THR A 7 -12.98 16.28 -30.71
C THR A 7 -14.14 17.22 -31.05
N HIS A 8 -15.25 17.20 -30.28
CA HIS A 8 -16.46 17.95 -30.62
C HIS A 8 -16.82 19.13 -29.69
N TRP A 9 -16.12 19.35 -28.58
CA TRP A 9 -16.44 20.43 -27.62
C TRP A 9 -15.35 21.50 -27.62
N THR A 10 -15.56 22.55 -28.40
CA THR A 10 -14.67 23.71 -28.51
C THR A 10 -14.93 24.77 -27.43
N PHE A 11 -13.82 25.34 -26.93
CA PHE A 11 -13.64 26.56 -26.11
C PHE A 11 -13.51 26.39 -24.57
N GLU A 12 -12.25 26.17 -24.14
CA GLU A 12 -11.56 26.60 -22.90
C GLU A 12 -12.16 26.32 -21.50
N SER A 13 -13.45 26.01 -21.37
CA SER A 13 -14.18 25.84 -20.11
C SER A 13 -15.14 24.65 -20.16
N PHE A 14 -15.33 23.96 -19.04
CA PHE A 14 -16.27 22.84 -18.92
C PHE A 14 -17.59 23.36 -18.33
N ALA A 15 -18.69 23.34 -19.09
CA ALA A 15 -20.09 23.71 -18.75
C ALA A 15 -20.34 25.07 -18.01
N PRO A 16 -21.33 25.84 -18.47
CA PRO A 16 -21.05 27.10 -19.14
C PRO A 16 -20.09 28.00 -18.34
N GLY A 17 -18.84 28.12 -18.79
CA GLY A 17 -17.93 29.22 -18.42
C GLY A 17 -17.36 29.25 -17.00
N SER A 18 -17.58 28.24 -16.15
CA SER A 18 -17.25 28.35 -14.71
C SER A 18 -15.86 27.83 -14.31
N ILE A 19 -15.39 26.69 -14.84
CA ILE A 19 -14.10 26.10 -14.43
C ILE A 19 -13.14 25.96 -15.62
N PRO A 20 -11.90 26.49 -15.52
CA PRO A 20 -10.87 26.29 -16.54
C PRO A 20 -10.54 24.81 -16.73
N ARG A 21 -10.46 24.34 -17.98
CA ARG A 21 -10.19 22.92 -18.31
C ARG A 21 -8.94 22.37 -17.62
N VAL A 22 -7.89 23.19 -17.51
CA VAL A 22 -6.63 22.81 -16.84
C VAL A 22 -6.86 22.44 -15.37
N LYS A 23 -7.70 23.20 -14.65
CA LYS A 23 -7.99 22.96 -13.25
C LYS A 23 -8.91 21.74 -13.06
N TYR A 24 -9.84 21.53 -13.98
CA TYR A 24 -10.67 20.32 -13.99
C TYR A 24 -9.84 19.06 -14.25
N ASN A 25 -8.91 19.10 -15.21
CA ASN A 25 -8.01 17.98 -15.48
C ASN A 25 -7.10 17.68 -14.27
N ALA A 26 -6.64 18.72 -13.57
CA ALA A 26 -5.88 18.56 -12.33
C ALA A 26 -6.73 17.91 -11.22
N PHE A 27 -7.98 18.36 -11.05
CA PHE A 27 -8.95 17.71 -10.17
C PHE A 27 -9.11 16.23 -10.52
N GLN A 28 -9.36 15.88 -11.78
CA GLN A 28 -9.48 14.47 -12.20
C GLN A 28 -8.21 13.66 -11.90
N SER A 29 -7.03 14.23 -12.18
CA SER A 29 -5.74 13.58 -11.89
C SER A 29 -5.55 13.31 -10.40
N ILE A 30 -6.02 14.21 -9.52
CA ILE A 30 -5.98 13.99 -8.06
C ILE A 30 -6.74 12.72 -7.66
N HIS A 31 -7.88 12.43 -8.29
CA HIS A 31 -8.68 11.24 -7.96
C HIS A 31 -7.98 9.95 -8.36
N ASP A 32 -7.45 9.90 -9.58
CA ASP A 32 -6.73 8.72 -10.07
C ASP A 32 -5.46 8.46 -9.24
N ILE A 33 -4.71 9.51 -8.88
CA ILE A 33 -3.51 9.36 -8.04
C ILE A 33 -3.91 8.95 -6.60
N THR A 34 -5.02 9.47 -6.07
CA THR A 34 -5.52 9.12 -4.73
C THR A 34 -5.85 7.63 -4.61
N ALA A 35 -6.43 7.03 -5.65
CA ALA A 35 -6.67 5.59 -5.70
C ALA A 35 -5.38 4.77 -5.56
N ARG A 36 -4.31 5.21 -6.24
CA ARG A 36 -2.97 4.59 -6.10
C ARG A 36 -2.43 4.75 -4.68
N CYS A 37 -2.57 5.93 -4.07
CA CYS A 37 -2.16 6.17 -2.68
C CYS A 37 -2.87 5.23 -1.71
N PHE A 38 -4.20 5.07 -1.81
CA PHE A 38 -4.95 4.16 -0.95
C PHE A 38 -4.54 2.69 -1.15
N SER A 39 -4.27 2.28 -2.39
CA SER A 39 -3.75 0.94 -2.68
C SER A 39 -2.38 0.70 -2.04
N LEU A 40 -1.47 1.67 -2.11
CA LEU A 40 -0.14 1.59 -1.50
C LEU A 40 -0.21 1.49 0.01
N MET A 41 -1.06 2.30 0.66
CA MET A 41 -1.28 2.21 2.10
C MET A 41 -1.87 0.85 2.48
N ALA A 42 -2.84 0.34 1.72
CA ALA A 42 -3.44 -0.94 2.00
C ALA A 42 -2.45 -2.12 1.84
N MET A 43 -1.50 -2.03 0.89
CA MET A 43 -0.41 -3.01 0.77
C MET A 43 0.51 -3.06 2.00
N ILE A 44 0.77 -1.91 2.64
CA ILE A 44 1.56 -1.84 3.88
C ILE A 44 0.73 -2.40 5.05
N GLN A 45 -0.54 -2.02 5.13
CA GLN A 45 -1.48 -2.50 6.15
C GLN A 45 -1.67 -4.02 6.10
N ASP A 46 -1.74 -4.64 4.91
CA ASP A 46 -1.82 -6.11 4.78
C ASP A 46 -0.71 -6.86 5.56
N VAL A 47 0.48 -6.26 5.66
CA VAL A 47 1.63 -6.83 6.35
C VAL A 47 1.55 -6.64 7.86
N GLU A 48 1.15 -5.43 8.30
CA GLU A 48 0.95 -5.05 9.71
C GLU A 48 0.04 -6.03 10.47
N PHE A 49 -0.74 -6.80 9.72
CA PHE A 49 -1.84 -7.57 10.24
C PHE A 49 -1.75 -9.07 9.96
N GLY A 50 -0.53 -9.54 9.63
CA GLY A 50 -0.19 -10.96 9.56
C GLY A 50 -0.82 -11.71 8.38
N GLN A 51 -1.44 -11.00 7.42
CA GLN A 51 -2.00 -11.64 6.22
C GLN A 51 -0.91 -12.04 5.22
N ARG A 52 0.27 -11.41 5.28
CA ARG A 52 1.38 -11.67 4.37
C ARG A 52 2.71 -11.63 5.09
N GLN A 53 3.62 -12.50 4.67
CA GLN A 53 5.02 -12.48 5.09
C GLN A 53 5.86 -11.98 3.91
N VAL A 54 6.13 -10.68 3.90
CA VAL A 54 6.82 -10.01 2.80
C VAL A 54 8.21 -9.55 3.21
N ASP A 55 9.02 -9.21 2.21
CA ASP A 55 10.31 -8.59 2.40
C ASP A 55 10.21 -7.12 2.86
N TRP A 56 11.17 -6.65 3.67
CA TRP A 56 11.22 -5.24 4.09
C TRP A 56 11.37 -4.26 2.91
N SER A 57 12.04 -4.66 1.82
CA SER A 57 12.14 -3.88 0.58
C SER A 57 10.76 -3.48 0.04
N ARG A 58 9.74 -4.36 0.17
CA ARG A 58 8.37 -4.04 -0.23
C ARG A 58 7.80 -2.86 0.57
N ILE A 59 8.06 -2.80 1.87
CA ILE A 59 7.61 -1.72 2.76
C ILE A 59 8.31 -0.41 2.38
N VAL A 60 9.63 -0.46 2.18
CA VAL A 60 10.44 0.69 1.73
C VAL A 60 9.91 1.22 0.40
N SER A 61 9.70 0.35 -0.59
CA SER A 61 9.20 0.73 -1.91
C SER A 61 7.78 1.29 -1.86
N CYS A 62 6.86 0.67 -1.13
CA CYS A 62 5.49 1.19 -1.02
C CYS A 62 5.48 2.58 -0.38
N THR A 63 6.33 2.81 0.63
CA THR A 63 6.46 4.10 1.32
C THR A 63 7.08 5.17 0.40
N ALA A 64 8.12 4.80 -0.36
CA ALA A 64 8.76 5.68 -1.32
C ALA A 64 7.82 6.06 -2.48
N GLU A 65 7.10 5.08 -3.03
CA GLU A 65 6.12 5.30 -4.10
C GLU A 65 4.94 6.14 -3.60
N LEU A 66 4.44 5.88 -2.39
CA LEU A 66 3.38 6.71 -1.79
C LEU A 66 3.83 8.17 -1.63
N SER A 67 5.07 8.38 -1.19
CA SER A 67 5.65 9.73 -1.10
C SER A 67 5.75 10.40 -2.47
N ALA A 68 6.05 9.64 -3.53
CA ALA A 68 6.09 10.16 -4.90
C ALA A 68 4.68 10.50 -5.43
N CYS A 69 3.69 9.64 -5.20
CA CYS A 69 2.30 9.92 -5.54
C CYS A 69 1.77 11.16 -4.82
N ILE A 70 2.10 11.35 -3.54
CA ILE A 70 1.71 12.55 -2.78
C ILE A 70 2.33 13.82 -3.37
N ARG A 71 3.59 13.79 -3.82
CA ARG A 71 4.18 14.94 -4.54
C ARG A 71 3.36 15.29 -5.79
N LEU A 72 2.97 14.27 -6.58
CA LEU A 72 2.12 14.48 -7.75
C LEU A 72 0.74 15.04 -7.37
N LEU A 73 0.13 14.59 -6.26
CA LEU A 73 -1.12 15.17 -5.75
C LEU A 73 -0.98 16.66 -5.46
N ILE A 74 0.11 17.04 -4.79
CA ILE A 74 0.40 18.44 -4.44
C ILE A 74 0.65 19.27 -5.70
N ASP A 75 1.36 18.74 -6.69
CA ASP A 75 1.56 19.41 -7.98
C ASP A 75 0.21 19.70 -8.67
N GLN A 76 -0.73 18.73 -8.64
CA GLN A 76 -2.07 18.97 -9.18
C GLN A 76 -2.85 20.01 -8.38
N LEU A 77 -2.74 20.04 -7.04
CA LEU A 77 -3.34 21.11 -6.24
C LEU A 77 -2.76 22.48 -6.56
N GLN A 78 -1.44 22.57 -6.77
CA GLN A 78 -0.79 23.82 -7.15
C GLN A 78 -1.24 24.28 -8.54
N ILE A 79 -1.50 23.38 -9.48
CA ILE A 79 -2.14 23.72 -10.77
C ILE A 79 -3.52 24.33 -10.54
N MET A 80 -4.29 23.84 -9.57
CA MET A 80 -5.59 24.41 -9.21
C MET A 80 -5.43 25.81 -8.59
N ASN A 81 -4.56 25.95 -7.58
CA ASN A 81 -4.32 27.21 -6.87
C ASN A 81 -2.87 27.32 -6.36
N PRO A 82 -1.96 27.96 -7.11
CA PRO A 82 -0.54 28.01 -6.75
C PRO A 82 -0.27 28.75 -5.44
N VAL A 83 -0.98 29.85 -5.19
CA VAL A 83 -0.73 30.73 -4.03
C VAL A 83 -1.15 30.05 -2.74
N GLN A 84 -2.31 29.39 -2.73
CA GLN A 84 -2.81 28.73 -1.52
C GLN A 84 -1.96 27.52 -1.11
N PHE A 85 -1.34 26.84 -2.08
CA PHE A 85 -0.63 25.58 -1.85
C PHE A 85 0.88 25.66 -2.06
N MET A 86 1.44 26.86 -2.02
CA MET A 86 2.87 27.09 -2.30
C MET A 86 3.81 26.31 -1.35
N ASP A 87 3.44 26.22 -0.07
CA ASP A 87 4.30 25.62 0.97
C ASP A 87 3.96 24.16 1.31
N VAL A 88 2.98 23.54 0.63
CA VAL A 88 2.53 22.17 0.97
C VAL A 88 3.64 21.13 0.74
N HIS A 89 4.50 21.37 -0.25
CA HIS A 89 5.67 20.52 -0.50
C HIS A 89 6.65 20.49 0.67
N ASP A 90 6.81 21.58 1.43
CA ASP A 90 7.72 21.60 2.60
C ASP A 90 7.22 20.68 3.71
N TRP A 91 5.91 20.69 3.96
CA TRP A 91 5.28 19.77 4.90
C TRP A 91 5.34 18.32 4.42
N ALA A 92 5.11 18.08 3.13
CA ALA A 92 5.24 16.75 2.53
C ALA A 92 6.69 16.23 2.59
N ASN A 93 7.68 17.09 2.38
CA ASN A 93 9.09 16.75 2.49
C ASN A 93 9.47 16.39 3.93
N LYS A 94 8.98 17.15 4.91
CA LYS A 94 9.18 16.88 6.34
C LYS A 94 8.58 15.54 6.76
N ILE A 95 7.31 15.29 6.44
CA ILE A 95 6.64 14.02 6.78
C ILE A 95 7.29 12.86 6.03
N GLY A 96 7.57 13.03 4.74
CA GLY A 96 8.27 12.04 3.92
C GLY A 96 9.68 11.73 4.42
N PHE A 97 10.39 12.67 5.05
CA PHE A 97 11.65 12.41 5.72
C PHE A 97 11.48 11.45 6.90
N TYR A 98 10.51 11.68 7.78
CA TYR A 98 10.24 10.78 8.91
C TYR A 98 9.76 9.40 8.46
N ALA A 99 8.93 9.32 7.42
CA ALA A 99 8.53 8.06 6.83
C ALA A 99 9.74 7.27 6.29
N ARG A 100 10.65 7.94 5.55
CA ARG A 100 11.90 7.31 5.07
C ARG A 100 12.80 6.88 6.21
N LEU A 101 12.96 7.72 7.23
CA LEU A 101 13.77 7.41 8.42
C LEU A 101 13.22 6.19 9.15
N ALA A 102 11.90 6.09 9.33
CA ALA A 102 11.26 4.93 9.97
C ALA A 102 11.45 3.63 9.17
N THR A 103 11.56 3.71 7.84
CA THR A 103 11.84 2.54 6.98
C THR A 103 13.33 2.24 6.79
N SER A 104 14.21 3.15 7.20
CA SER A 104 15.65 3.02 7.00
C SER A 104 16.27 2.01 7.97
N PHE A 105 17.44 1.50 7.58
CA PHE A 105 18.25 0.59 8.37
C PHE A 105 19.72 0.83 8.06
N GLU A 106 20.59 0.34 8.94
CA GLU A 106 22.03 0.37 8.74
C GLU A 106 22.44 -0.80 7.84
N SER A 107 23.12 -0.49 6.73
CA SER A 107 23.64 -1.50 5.80
C SER A 107 25.08 -1.88 6.17
N VAL A 108 25.46 -3.11 5.84
CA VAL A 108 26.84 -3.59 5.95
C VAL A 108 27.72 -2.76 5.00
N SER A 109 28.87 -2.29 5.47
CA SER A 109 29.82 -1.57 4.63
C SER A 109 30.44 -2.47 3.56
N ALA A 110 30.56 -1.99 2.32
CA ALA A 110 31.31 -2.62 1.23
C ALA A 110 32.83 -2.48 1.35
N THR A 111 33.32 -1.79 2.39
CA THR A 111 34.75 -1.54 2.56
C THR A 111 35.48 -2.74 3.17
N PRO A 112 36.78 -2.96 2.83
CA PRO A 112 37.60 -3.96 3.49
C PRO A 112 37.64 -3.78 5.01
N PRO A 113 37.99 -4.84 5.78
CA PRO A 113 38.57 -6.12 5.33
C PRO A 113 37.54 -7.10 4.75
N TYR A 114 37.96 -7.89 3.74
CA TYR A 114 37.14 -8.94 3.10
C TYR A 114 37.46 -10.36 3.57
N ILE A 115 38.70 -10.59 3.98
CA ILE A 115 39.25 -11.88 4.38
C ILE A 115 39.96 -11.66 5.71
N GLN A 116 39.69 -12.51 6.71
CA GLN A 116 40.35 -12.47 8.01
C GLN A 116 40.73 -13.88 8.45
N SER A 117 41.88 -14.01 9.11
CA SER A 117 42.26 -15.25 9.79
C SER A 117 41.62 -15.28 11.18
N LEU A 118 41.16 -16.46 11.62
CA LEU A 118 40.57 -16.65 12.94
C LEU A 118 41.51 -16.17 14.07
N ASP A 119 42.81 -16.36 13.90
CA ASP A 119 43.84 -16.01 14.89
C ASP A 119 43.99 -14.50 15.10
N LEU A 120 43.57 -13.69 14.12
CA LEU A 120 43.69 -12.23 14.12
C LEU A 120 42.41 -11.53 14.57
N LEU A 121 41.36 -12.29 14.88
CA LEU A 121 40.10 -11.74 15.35
C LEU A 121 40.22 -11.29 16.81
N HIS A 122 40.24 -9.98 17.00
CA HIS A 122 40.06 -9.39 18.32
C HIS A 122 38.63 -9.69 18.82
N ALA A 123 38.45 -9.81 20.14
CA ALA A 123 37.21 -10.17 20.85
C ALA A 123 36.01 -9.19 20.67
N HIS A 124 35.99 -8.39 19.61
CA HIS A 124 35.05 -7.30 19.34
C HIS A 124 34.18 -7.52 18.09
N HIS A 125 34.10 -8.73 17.56
CA HIS A 125 33.32 -9.03 16.36
C HIS A 125 32.06 -9.85 16.70
N ASP A 126 30.88 -9.42 16.23
CA ASP A 126 29.59 -10.13 16.34
C ASP A 126 29.53 -11.37 15.43
N LEU A 127 30.59 -12.17 15.44
CA LEU A 127 30.71 -13.35 14.62
C LEU A 127 29.72 -14.44 15.05
N PRO A 128 29.36 -15.34 14.12
CA PRO A 128 28.60 -16.54 14.43
C PRO A 128 29.31 -17.40 15.50
N LEU A 129 28.90 -17.24 16.76
CA LEU A 129 29.54 -17.87 17.93
C LEU A 129 29.64 -19.39 17.81
N GLY A 130 28.68 -20.03 17.13
CA GLY A 130 28.67 -21.48 16.89
C GLY A 130 29.78 -21.97 15.95
N ALA A 131 30.18 -21.20 14.93
CA ALA A 131 31.30 -21.56 14.05
C ALA A 131 32.63 -21.28 14.73
N VAL A 132 32.74 -20.11 15.37
CA VAL A 132 33.95 -19.73 16.10
C VAL A 132 34.27 -20.76 17.19
N ALA A 133 33.27 -21.19 17.98
CA ALA A 133 33.43 -22.23 19.00
C ALA A 133 33.98 -23.55 18.43
N ALA A 134 33.43 -24.02 17.30
CA ALA A 134 33.85 -25.27 16.65
C ALA A 134 35.26 -25.21 16.03
N CYS A 135 35.76 -24.01 15.74
CA CYS A 135 37.05 -23.78 15.10
C CYS A 135 38.13 -23.23 16.05
N THR A 136 37.84 -23.00 17.34
CA THR A 136 38.75 -22.35 18.30
C THR A 136 40.15 -22.96 18.44
N SER A 137 40.35 -24.22 18.04
CA SER A 137 41.62 -24.93 18.13
C SER A 137 42.28 -25.24 16.77
N LEU A 138 41.70 -24.73 15.67
CA LEU A 138 42.11 -25.05 14.31
C LEU A 138 42.27 -23.78 13.48
N PRO A 139 43.19 -23.77 12.49
CA PRO A 139 43.28 -22.65 11.57
C PRO A 139 41.98 -22.56 10.78
N ALA A 140 41.40 -21.36 10.70
CA ALA A 140 40.20 -21.08 9.93
C ALA A 140 40.27 -19.68 9.33
N ILE A 141 39.61 -19.50 8.18
CA ILE A 141 39.53 -18.22 7.50
C ILE A 141 38.06 -17.80 7.45
N ILE A 142 37.83 -16.53 7.77
CA ILE A 142 36.53 -15.89 7.72
C ILE A 142 36.49 -14.96 6.52
N ILE A 143 35.47 -15.15 5.70
CA ILE A 143 35.11 -14.22 4.63
C ILE A 143 34.02 -13.30 5.15
N GLU A 144 34.35 -12.02 5.21
CA GLU A 144 33.53 -11.00 5.85
C GLU A 144 32.29 -10.63 5.00
N PRO A 145 31.18 -10.24 5.65
CA PRO A 145 29.97 -9.77 4.96
C PRO A 145 30.21 -8.59 4.01
N SER A 146 31.24 -7.79 4.27
CA SER A 146 31.66 -6.67 3.41
C SER A 146 32.01 -7.10 1.99
N LEU A 147 32.51 -8.34 1.80
CA LEU A 147 32.80 -8.87 0.47
C LEU A 147 31.52 -9.09 -0.34
N PHE A 148 30.47 -9.61 0.30
CA PHE A 148 29.17 -9.80 -0.34
C PHE A 148 28.58 -8.45 -0.75
N GLN A 149 28.67 -7.43 0.12
CA GLN A 149 28.18 -6.10 -0.21
C GLN A 149 28.97 -5.48 -1.37
N TYR A 150 30.30 -5.53 -1.32
CA TYR A 150 31.15 -5.08 -2.42
C TYR A 150 30.80 -5.77 -3.74
N PHE A 151 30.56 -7.08 -3.71
CA PHE A 151 30.16 -7.85 -4.87
C PHE A 151 28.83 -7.36 -5.47
N VAL A 152 27.82 -7.11 -4.63
CA VAL A 152 26.52 -6.57 -5.07
C VAL A 152 26.68 -5.20 -5.72
N GLU A 153 27.42 -4.28 -5.08
CA GLU A 153 27.65 -2.91 -5.59
C GLU A 153 28.43 -2.91 -6.90
N ARG A 154 29.53 -3.68 -6.96
CA ARG A 154 30.43 -3.71 -8.12
C ARG A 154 29.77 -4.25 -9.39
N ASN A 155 28.80 -5.15 -9.21
CA ASN A 155 28.05 -5.79 -10.28
C ASN A 155 26.68 -5.14 -10.53
N ASP A 156 26.33 -4.06 -9.81
CA ASP A 156 25.04 -3.37 -9.90
C ASP A 156 23.84 -4.33 -9.76
N LEU A 157 23.93 -5.28 -8.81
CA LEU A 157 22.90 -6.33 -8.66
C LEU A 157 21.70 -5.86 -7.83
N ARG A 158 21.83 -4.76 -7.09
CA ARG A 158 20.80 -4.28 -6.15
C ARG A 158 19.45 -4.01 -6.84
N PRO A 159 19.36 -3.32 -8.00
CA PRO A 159 18.07 -3.10 -8.67
C PRO A 159 17.35 -4.40 -9.06
N ASP A 160 18.09 -5.39 -9.56
CA ASP A 160 17.56 -6.70 -9.96
C ASP A 160 17.12 -7.52 -8.73
N LEU A 161 17.92 -7.51 -7.67
CA LEU A 161 17.56 -8.16 -6.40
C LEU A 161 16.29 -7.55 -5.83
N ASP A 162 16.26 -6.22 -5.70
CA ASP A 162 15.13 -5.50 -5.11
C ASP A 162 13.85 -5.76 -5.93
N THR A 163 13.91 -5.76 -7.27
CA THR A 163 12.77 -6.11 -8.13
C THR A 163 12.11 -7.44 -7.73
N VAL A 164 12.91 -8.46 -7.41
CA VAL A 164 12.40 -9.77 -6.96
C VAL A 164 11.99 -9.74 -5.49
N LEU A 165 12.70 -9.02 -4.63
CA LEU A 165 12.40 -8.90 -3.20
C LEU A 165 11.09 -8.13 -2.95
N HIS A 166 10.77 -7.11 -3.75
CA HIS A 166 9.51 -6.35 -3.69
C HIS A 166 8.28 -7.25 -3.84
N SER A 167 8.37 -8.29 -4.68
CA SER A 167 7.29 -9.24 -4.93
C SER A 167 7.35 -10.49 -4.05
N LEU A 168 8.36 -10.63 -3.20
CA LEU A 168 8.55 -11.80 -2.34
C LEU A 168 7.44 -11.85 -1.27
N ASP A 169 6.69 -12.95 -1.27
CA ASP A 169 5.68 -13.29 -0.27
C ASP A 169 5.77 -14.78 0.06
N LEU A 170 5.96 -15.10 1.35
CA LEU A 170 6.06 -16.49 1.82
C LEU A 170 4.70 -17.16 2.01
N GLY A 171 3.59 -16.43 1.90
CA GLY A 171 2.23 -16.99 1.97
C GLY A 171 1.95 -18.05 0.87
N HIS A 172 2.68 -18.00 -0.25
CA HIS A 172 2.57 -18.96 -1.34
C HIS A 172 3.89 -19.73 -1.59
N LYS A 173 3.93 -20.99 -1.13
CA LYS A 173 5.14 -21.84 -1.18
C LYS A 173 5.73 -22.05 -2.58
N GLU A 174 4.91 -22.06 -3.63
CA GLU A 174 5.41 -22.21 -5.01
C GLU A 174 6.08 -20.93 -5.51
N HIS A 175 5.45 -19.78 -5.27
CA HIS A 175 6.00 -18.47 -5.63
C HIS A 175 7.31 -18.19 -4.87
N SER A 176 7.39 -18.53 -3.57
CA SER A 176 8.62 -18.33 -2.80
C SER A 176 9.81 -19.13 -3.33
N ARG A 177 9.60 -20.37 -3.81
CA ARG A 177 10.64 -21.18 -4.48
C ARG A 177 11.05 -20.59 -5.84
N ALA A 178 10.12 -20.00 -6.58
CA ALA A 178 10.43 -19.32 -7.83
C ALA A 178 11.29 -18.07 -7.59
N HIS A 179 10.91 -17.23 -6.63
CA HIS A 179 11.69 -16.04 -6.23
C HIS A 179 13.08 -16.41 -5.73
N SER A 180 13.20 -17.44 -4.86
CA SER A 180 14.50 -17.94 -4.39
C SER A 180 15.42 -18.34 -5.55
N ARG A 181 14.92 -19.08 -6.54
CA ARG A 181 15.70 -19.44 -7.74
C ARG A 181 16.09 -18.22 -8.57
N ALA A 182 15.21 -17.23 -8.70
CA ALA A 182 15.50 -15.99 -9.42
C ALA A 182 16.62 -15.20 -8.75
N LEU A 183 16.56 -15.02 -7.43
CA LEU A 183 17.59 -14.34 -6.63
C LEU A 183 18.94 -15.05 -6.73
N GLN A 184 18.97 -16.37 -6.59
CA GLN A 184 20.21 -17.16 -6.75
C GLN A 184 20.82 -17.00 -8.15
N LYS A 185 19.99 -16.98 -9.20
CA LYS A 185 20.46 -16.73 -10.57
C LYS A 185 21.04 -15.33 -10.74
N ILE A 186 20.51 -14.31 -10.06
CA ILE A 186 21.07 -12.95 -10.09
C ILE A 186 22.49 -12.97 -9.50
N ILE A 187 22.67 -13.58 -8.32
CA ILE A 187 24.00 -13.71 -7.70
C ILE A 187 24.99 -14.48 -8.58
N GLN A 188 24.55 -15.59 -9.19
CA GLN A 188 25.40 -16.42 -10.05
C GLN A 188 25.87 -15.74 -11.34
N ARG A 189 25.27 -14.60 -11.74
CA ARG A 189 25.71 -13.82 -12.91
C ARG A 189 26.86 -12.87 -12.60
N GLY A 190 27.06 -12.51 -11.33
CA GLY A 190 28.10 -11.57 -10.94
C GLY A 190 29.50 -12.17 -11.06
N THR A 191 30.50 -11.30 -11.08
CA THR A 191 31.92 -11.70 -11.14
C THR A 191 32.72 -10.97 -10.07
N LEU A 192 33.79 -11.62 -9.61
CA LEU A 192 34.77 -11.00 -8.72
C LEU A 192 35.94 -10.40 -9.54
N PRO A 193 36.53 -9.28 -9.11
CA PRO A 193 37.77 -8.78 -9.69
C PRO A 193 38.87 -9.83 -9.60
N ALA A 194 39.67 -9.99 -10.67
CA ALA A 194 40.70 -11.02 -10.74
C ALA A 194 41.65 -11.02 -9.54
N ARG A 195 42.05 -9.83 -9.07
CA ARG A 195 42.88 -9.68 -7.87
C ARG A 195 42.24 -10.32 -6.63
N LEU A 196 40.95 -10.08 -6.43
CA LEU A 196 40.22 -10.56 -5.26
C LEU A 196 39.96 -12.06 -5.35
N SER A 197 39.68 -12.58 -6.56
CA SER A 197 39.64 -14.02 -6.80
C SER A 197 40.97 -14.69 -6.44
N THR A 198 42.09 -14.14 -6.89
CA THR A 198 43.42 -14.66 -6.53
C THR A 198 43.70 -14.56 -5.04
N GLU A 199 43.32 -13.46 -4.37
CA GLU A 199 43.47 -13.33 -2.90
C GLU A 199 42.66 -14.38 -2.14
N LEU A 200 41.43 -14.71 -2.59
CA LEU A 200 40.61 -15.77 -2.00
C LEU A 200 41.22 -17.16 -2.19
N ASP A 201 41.70 -17.48 -3.40
CA ASP A 201 42.31 -18.77 -3.69
C ASP A 201 43.62 -18.96 -2.92
N ILE A 202 44.46 -17.91 -2.82
CA ILE A 202 45.68 -17.92 -2.01
C ILE A 202 45.34 -18.18 -0.55
N ALA A 203 44.37 -17.45 0.00
CA ALA A 203 43.94 -17.63 1.39
C ALA A 203 43.50 -19.09 1.65
N ALA A 204 42.71 -19.68 0.75
CA ALA A 204 42.31 -21.08 0.86
C ALA A 204 43.49 -22.07 0.74
N VAL A 205 44.46 -21.80 -0.14
CA VAL A 205 45.66 -22.63 -0.31
C VAL A 205 46.59 -22.56 0.91
N ASP A 206 46.74 -21.38 1.51
CA ASP A 206 47.51 -21.19 2.74
C ASP A 206 46.89 -21.95 3.92
N LEU A 207 45.56 -22.08 3.94
CA LEU A 207 44.83 -22.87 4.93
C LEU A 207 45.02 -24.38 4.74
N ALA A 208 45.13 -24.86 3.50
CA ALA A 208 45.28 -26.27 3.13
C ALA A 208 46.43 -26.48 2.13
N PRO A 209 47.69 -26.38 2.58
CA PRO A 209 48.86 -26.44 1.71
C PRO A 209 49.05 -27.82 1.05
N GLY A 210 49.83 -27.87 -0.03
CA GLY A 210 50.19 -29.13 -0.69
C GLY A 210 49.07 -29.74 -1.55
N GLY A 211 48.08 -28.93 -1.95
CA GLY A 211 46.92 -29.40 -2.73
C GLY A 211 45.82 -30.02 -1.86
N GLY A 212 45.76 -29.64 -0.58
CA GLY A 212 44.71 -30.04 0.33
C GLY A 212 43.34 -29.47 -0.06
N SER A 213 42.30 -30.05 0.54
CA SER A 213 40.93 -29.57 0.40
C SER A 213 40.49 -28.77 1.62
N VAL A 214 39.52 -27.88 1.41
CA VAL A 214 38.85 -27.09 2.42
C VAL A 214 37.36 -27.43 2.48
N ASP A 215 36.78 -27.31 3.66
CA ASP A 215 35.34 -27.28 3.85
C ASP A 215 34.90 -25.81 3.98
N VAL A 216 33.77 -25.48 3.33
CA VAL A 216 33.19 -24.13 3.33
C VAL A 216 31.84 -24.16 3.99
N TRP A 217 31.62 -23.32 4.99
CA TRP A 217 30.33 -23.15 5.67
C TRP A 217 29.76 -21.78 5.36
N ALA A 218 28.54 -21.75 4.80
CA ALA A 218 27.80 -20.53 4.56
C ALA A 218 26.88 -20.23 5.75
N LEU A 219 27.22 -19.19 6.51
CA LEU A 219 26.51 -18.78 7.70
C LEU A 219 25.73 -17.50 7.41
N ILE A 220 24.49 -17.44 7.89
CA ILE A 220 23.62 -16.28 7.71
C ILE A 220 23.17 -15.77 9.07
N GLY A 221 23.23 -14.45 9.25
CA GLY A 221 22.87 -13.75 10.47
C GLY A 221 24.08 -13.32 11.30
N GLN A 222 23.82 -12.75 12.48
CA GLN A 222 24.85 -12.21 13.39
C GLN A 222 24.77 -12.86 14.76
N GLY A 223 25.92 -12.94 15.44
CA GLY A 223 26.01 -13.43 16.82
C GLY A 223 25.36 -14.79 17.06
N GLN A 224 24.41 -14.85 18.00
CA GLN A 224 23.71 -16.09 18.42
C GLN A 224 22.55 -16.52 17.50
N ASP A 225 22.12 -15.61 16.61
CA ASP A 225 21.07 -15.87 15.63
C ASP A 225 21.60 -16.51 14.35
N ALA A 226 22.93 -16.50 14.17
CA ALA A 226 23.56 -17.06 13.00
C ALA A 226 23.30 -18.56 12.87
N PHE A 227 22.99 -19.02 11.66
CA PHE A 227 22.72 -20.42 11.36
C PHE A 227 23.41 -20.87 10.08
N LEU A 228 23.64 -22.18 9.97
CA LEU A 228 24.26 -22.77 8.79
C LEU A 228 23.24 -22.91 7.65
N ALA A 229 23.43 -22.16 6.58
CA ALA A 229 22.56 -22.16 5.40
C ALA A 229 22.97 -23.18 4.35
N GLY A 230 24.26 -23.55 4.29
CA GLY A 230 24.78 -24.53 3.33
C GLY A 230 26.25 -24.83 3.55
N THR A 231 26.73 -25.91 2.94
CA THR A 231 28.13 -26.36 3.05
C THR A 231 28.65 -26.87 1.71
N TYR A 232 29.94 -26.68 1.48
CA TYR A 232 30.73 -27.44 0.51
C TYR A 232 31.79 -28.23 1.26
N ALA A 233 31.92 -29.51 0.96
CA ALA A 233 32.91 -30.39 1.59
C ALA A 233 33.98 -30.80 0.57
N GLU A 234 35.21 -31.00 1.05
CA GLU A 234 36.35 -31.48 0.25
C GLU A 234 36.66 -30.65 -1.00
N LEU A 235 36.39 -29.34 -0.97
CA LEU A 235 36.66 -28.43 -2.08
C LEU A 235 38.17 -28.24 -2.25
N LYS A 236 38.68 -28.36 -3.48
CA LYS A 236 40.07 -28.02 -3.77
C LYS A 236 40.32 -26.55 -3.47
N ALA A 237 41.35 -26.25 -2.67
CA ALA A 237 41.62 -24.90 -2.21
C ALA A 237 41.75 -23.85 -3.33
N GLY A 238 42.37 -24.21 -4.46
CA GLY A 238 42.54 -23.31 -5.62
C GLY A 238 41.28 -23.05 -6.46
N ASP A 239 40.16 -23.72 -6.18
CA ASP A 239 38.88 -23.51 -6.86
C ASP A 239 37.92 -22.65 -6.01
N PHE A 240 38.37 -22.14 -4.86
CA PHE A 240 37.52 -21.49 -3.88
C PHE A 240 36.83 -20.23 -4.41
N ALA A 241 37.52 -19.37 -5.16
CA ALA A 241 36.94 -18.15 -5.71
C ALA A 241 35.75 -18.44 -6.64
N ALA A 242 35.78 -19.54 -7.40
CA ALA A 242 34.67 -19.96 -8.25
C ALA A 242 33.49 -20.51 -7.42
N THR A 243 33.79 -21.26 -6.35
CA THR A 243 32.76 -21.77 -5.42
C THR A 243 32.19 -20.68 -4.51
N TRP A 244 32.92 -19.58 -4.26
CA TRP A 244 32.46 -18.47 -3.43
C TRP A 244 31.14 -17.90 -3.95
N ILE A 245 31.00 -17.70 -5.26
CA ILE A 245 29.76 -17.16 -5.87
C ILE A 245 28.59 -18.13 -5.65
N GLN A 246 28.85 -19.44 -5.74
CA GLN A 246 27.83 -20.46 -5.48
C GLN A 246 27.45 -20.49 -4.00
N ALA A 247 28.43 -20.40 -3.10
CA ALA A 247 28.20 -20.30 -1.67
C ALA A 247 27.42 -19.03 -1.30
N ALA A 248 27.70 -17.91 -1.96
CA ALA A 248 26.98 -16.65 -1.77
C ALA A 248 25.48 -16.76 -2.11
N SER A 249 25.14 -17.64 -3.06
CA SER A 249 23.74 -17.89 -3.42
C SER A 249 22.92 -18.52 -2.27
N PHE A 250 23.55 -19.15 -1.27
CA PHE A 250 22.85 -19.66 -0.09
C PHE A 250 22.14 -18.57 0.72
N LYS A 251 22.57 -17.30 0.60
CA LYS A 251 21.87 -16.14 1.20
C LYS A 251 20.40 -16.07 0.78
N TYR A 252 20.07 -16.53 -0.43
CA TYR A 252 18.72 -16.52 -1.00
C TYR A 252 18.10 -17.93 -1.10
N ALA A 253 18.63 -18.92 -0.39
CA ALA A 253 18.00 -20.23 -0.28
C ALA A 253 16.63 -20.13 0.42
N PRO A 254 15.66 -21.03 0.15
CA PRO A 254 14.32 -20.92 0.72
C PRO A 254 14.30 -20.82 2.25
N GLN A 255 15.18 -21.56 2.93
CA GLN A 255 15.32 -21.54 4.39
C GLN A 255 15.94 -20.22 4.91
N ALA A 256 16.84 -19.61 4.14
CA ALA A 256 17.45 -18.34 4.47
C ALA A 256 16.43 -17.20 4.37
N LEU A 257 15.70 -17.14 3.26
CA LEU A 257 14.61 -16.19 3.07
C LEU A 257 13.53 -16.34 4.15
N ALA A 258 13.14 -17.58 4.46
CA ALA A 258 12.16 -17.84 5.52
C ALA A 258 12.64 -17.32 6.89
N SER A 259 13.89 -17.60 7.26
CA SER A 259 14.49 -17.11 8.50
C SER A 259 14.52 -15.59 8.56
N ARG A 260 15.00 -14.94 7.49
CA ARG A 260 15.14 -13.48 7.39
C ARG A 260 13.80 -12.75 7.52
N LEU A 261 12.80 -13.18 6.75
CA LEU A 261 11.46 -12.58 6.77
C LEU A 261 10.74 -12.84 8.09
N CYS A 262 10.92 -14.01 8.72
CA CYS A 262 10.40 -14.25 10.07
C CYS A 262 11.00 -13.30 11.11
N ARG A 263 12.24 -12.83 10.92
CA ARG A 263 12.88 -11.85 11.82
C ARG A 263 12.56 -10.40 11.44
N GLY A 264 11.81 -10.17 10.36
CA GLY A 264 11.48 -8.83 9.88
C GLY A 264 12.69 -8.04 9.39
N LEU A 265 13.75 -8.72 8.95
CA LEU A 265 15.00 -8.11 8.52
C LEU A 265 14.99 -7.79 7.02
N ALA A 266 15.57 -6.64 6.66
CA ALA A 266 15.93 -6.32 5.30
C ALA A 266 17.05 -7.23 4.79
N ASP A 267 17.23 -7.29 3.47
CA ASP A 267 18.25 -8.12 2.84
C ASP A 267 19.67 -7.80 3.34
N GLU A 268 19.95 -6.53 3.61
CA GLU A 268 21.28 -6.06 4.05
C GLU A 268 21.51 -6.22 5.56
N GLU A 269 20.47 -6.47 6.35
CA GLU A 269 20.56 -6.70 7.80
C GLU A 269 20.80 -8.17 8.16
N ASP A 270 20.73 -9.09 7.18
CA ASP A 270 21.03 -10.51 7.36
C ASP A 270 22.33 -10.85 6.60
N PRO A 271 23.49 -10.60 7.23
CA PRO A 271 24.77 -10.75 6.56
C PRO A 271 25.07 -12.22 6.24
N LEU A 272 25.88 -12.42 5.20
CA LEU A 272 26.46 -13.69 4.85
C LEU A 272 27.93 -13.69 5.30
N THR A 273 28.31 -14.69 6.09
CA THR A 273 29.70 -14.97 6.45
C THR A 273 30.06 -16.35 5.93
N LEU A 274 31.20 -16.49 5.25
CA LEU A 274 31.73 -17.82 4.92
C LEU A 274 32.87 -18.16 5.84
N VAL A 275 32.88 -19.39 6.34
CA VAL A 275 33.98 -19.92 7.16
C VAL A 275 34.64 -21.05 6.40
N LEU A 276 35.94 -20.99 6.24
CA LEU A 276 36.77 -22.02 5.63
C LEU A 276 37.56 -22.73 6.71
N THR A 277 37.57 -24.05 6.65
CA THR A 277 38.40 -24.92 7.50
C THR A 277 39.11 -25.96 6.63
N PRO A 278 40.26 -26.52 7.06
CA PRO A 278 40.80 -27.72 6.43
C PRO A 278 39.76 -28.84 6.41
N ALA A 279 39.72 -29.63 5.33
CA ALA A 279 38.69 -30.65 5.14
C ALA A 279 38.63 -31.66 6.31
N GLY A 280 37.43 -31.89 6.83
CA GLY A 280 37.17 -32.82 7.94
C GLY A 280 37.70 -32.37 9.30
N ALA A 281 38.30 -31.19 9.41
CA ALA A 281 38.93 -30.74 10.65
C ALA A 281 37.90 -30.30 11.71
N ALA A 282 36.74 -29.77 11.28
CA ALA A 282 35.73 -29.26 12.19
C ALA A 282 34.33 -29.74 11.79
N HIS A 283 33.41 -29.79 12.76
CA HIS A 283 32.01 -30.11 12.53
C HIS A 283 31.13 -28.98 13.05
N TRP A 284 30.12 -28.60 12.26
CA TRP A 284 29.17 -27.60 12.71
C TRP A 284 28.29 -28.14 13.84
N ALA A 285 28.40 -27.52 15.02
CA ALA A 285 27.62 -27.86 16.21
C ALA A 285 26.46 -26.87 16.49
N GLY A 286 26.28 -25.83 15.66
CA GLY A 286 25.27 -24.79 15.86
C GLY A 286 23.89 -25.09 15.23
N LYS A 287 23.02 -24.07 15.19
CA LYS A 287 21.68 -24.18 14.60
C LYS A 287 21.76 -24.43 13.08
N LYS A 288 21.06 -25.46 12.60
CA LYS A 288 20.92 -25.77 11.16
C LYS A 288 19.69 -25.09 10.52
N SER A 289 18.84 -24.49 11.34
CA SER A 289 17.64 -23.78 10.92
C SER A 289 17.16 -22.89 12.07
N CYS A 290 16.57 -21.74 11.73
CA CYS A 290 15.74 -20.99 12.66
C CYS A 290 14.31 -21.55 12.58
N SER A 291 13.78 -22.08 13.69
CA SER A 291 12.41 -22.59 13.74
C SER A 291 11.41 -21.46 13.54
N SER A 292 10.43 -21.72 12.67
CA SER A 292 9.28 -20.87 12.33
C SER A 292 8.49 -20.44 13.56
N GLU A 293 8.12 -19.14 13.64
CA GLU A 293 6.78 -18.64 14.04
C GLU A 293 6.69 -17.14 14.39
N HIS A 294 7.72 -16.31 14.18
CA HIS A 294 7.68 -14.95 14.74
C HIS A 294 7.41 -13.82 13.74
N THR A 295 6.26 -13.84 13.05
CA THR A 295 5.74 -12.65 12.33
C THR A 295 5.76 -11.39 13.24
N ALA A 296 5.70 -11.57 14.57
CA ALA A 296 5.84 -10.54 15.58
C ALA A 296 7.07 -9.61 15.44
N ALA A 297 8.20 -10.06 14.88
CA ALA A 297 9.36 -9.19 14.68
C ALA A 297 9.12 -8.16 13.56
N LEU A 298 8.59 -8.61 12.42
CA LEU A 298 8.18 -7.75 11.32
C LEU A 298 7.08 -6.77 11.77
N LEU A 299 6.11 -7.26 12.55
CA LEU A 299 5.01 -6.42 13.07
C LEU A 299 5.54 -5.31 13.99
N ARG A 300 6.36 -5.64 14.99
CA ARG A 300 6.99 -4.65 15.88
C ARG A 300 7.79 -3.60 15.11
N ARG A 301 8.44 -4.00 14.03
CA ARG A 301 9.17 -3.05 13.17
C ARG A 301 8.20 -2.13 12.42
N LEU A 302 7.12 -2.68 11.86
CA LEU A 302 6.07 -1.91 11.17
C LEU A 302 5.36 -0.91 12.08
N GLU A 303 5.16 -1.24 13.36
CA GLU A 303 4.58 -0.31 14.34
C GLU A 303 5.34 1.02 14.45
N THR A 304 6.64 1.03 14.11
CA THR A 304 7.44 2.27 14.05
C THR A 304 7.20 3.11 12.79
N VAL A 305 6.71 2.48 11.71
CA VAL A 305 6.41 3.09 10.41
C VAL A 305 4.95 3.58 10.35
N THR A 306 4.01 2.81 10.89
CA THR A 306 2.55 3.08 10.86
C THR A 306 2.17 4.53 11.18
N PRO A 307 2.71 5.19 12.24
CA PRO A 307 2.33 6.56 12.58
C PRO A 307 2.61 7.56 11.46
N TYR A 308 3.66 7.38 10.68
CA TYR A 308 4.08 8.32 9.64
C TYR A 308 3.49 8.02 8.27
N VAL A 309 2.94 6.81 8.08
CA VAL A 309 2.51 6.34 6.76
C VAL A 309 0.99 6.12 6.71
N THR A 310 0.50 5.06 7.36
CA THR A 310 -0.85 4.53 7.15
C THR A 310 -1.87 5.05 8.17
N ARG A 311 -1.43 5.46 9.36
CA ARG A 311 -2.33 5.98 10.40
C ARG A 311 -2.77 7.41 10.08
N MET A 312 -4.07 7.62 9.94
CA MET A 312 -4.64 8.97 9.88
C MET A 312 -4.62 9.59 11.28
N GLN A 313 -4.08 10.80 11.43
CA GLN A 313 -3.93 11.46 12.74
C GLN A 313 -4.71 12.77 12.85
N VAL A 314 -4.96 13.46 11.73
CA VAL A 314 -5.71 14.73 11.76
C VAL A 314 -7.22 14.51 11.75
N GLY A 315 -7.66 13.42 11.09
CA GLY A 315 -9.09 13.11 10.89
C GLY A 315 -9.89 12.79 12.15
N GLU A 316 -9.27 12.61 13.32
CA GLU A 316 -9.96 12.39 14.60
C GLU A 316 -10.30 13.68 15.35
N ARG A 317 -9.61 14.81 15.08
CA ARG A 317 -9.60 15.97 15.97
C ARG A 317 -9.99 17.31 15.33
N SER A 318 -10.13 17.39 14.01
CA SER A 318 -10.43 18.65 13.32
C SER A 318 -11.90 18.80 12.98
N THR A 319 -12.56 19.83 13.49
CA THR A 319 -13.94 20.24 13.14
C THR A 319 -14.03 21.06 11.84
N GLY A 320 -12.90 21.28 11.15
CA GLY A 320 -12.82 22.07 9.91
C GLY A 320 -11.83 21.47 8.89
N ARG A 321 -11.61 22.17 7.77
CA ARG A 321 -10.68 21.70 6.72
C ARG A 321 -9.27 21.54 7.28
N VAL A 322 -8.65 20.42 6.94
CA VAL A 322 -7.28 20.08 7.30
C VAL A 322 -6.30 21.07 6.69
N ARG A 323 -5.37 21.61 7.49
CA ARG A 323 -4.26 22.42 6.99
C ARG A 323 -2.97 21.60 6.92
N ALA A 324 -2.05 22.00 6.05
CA ALA A 324 -0.79 21.29 5.84
C ALA A 324 0.05 21.16 7.12
N GLU A 325 0.03 22.18 7.99
CA GLU A 325 0.79 22.19 9.25
C GLU A 325 0.23 21.20 10.28
N GLN A 326 -1.01 20.73 10.09
CA GLN A 326 -1.66 19.78 10.97
C GLN A 326 -1.32 18.33 10.59
N CYS A 327 -0.99 18.05 9.33
CA CYS A 327 -0.67 16.71 8.84
C CYS A 327 0.52 16.10 9.59
N LYS A 328 0.40 14.83 9.96
CA LYS A 328 1.46 14.08 10.66
C LYS A 328 1.83 12.77 9.99
N SER A 329 1.02 12.30 9.05
CA SER A 329 1.28 11.11 8.24
C SER A 329 1.08 11.36 6.75
N LEU A 330 1.60 10.43 5.93
CA LEU A 330 1.34 10.40 4.49
C LEU A 330 -0.16 10.23 4.20
N HIS A 331 -0.90 9.46 5.00
CA HIS A 331 -2.35 9.37 4.91
C HIS A 331 -3.04 10.73 5.12
N ASP A 332 -2.61 11.51 6.12
CA ASP A 332 -3.18 12.86 6.33
C ASP A 332 -2.98 13.76 5.10
N LEU A 333 -1.84 13.68 4.42
CA LEU A 333 -1.57 14.45 3.20
C LEU A 333 -2.48 14.03 2.04
N VAL A 334 -2.75 12.72 1.88
CA VAL A 334 -3.70 12.23 0.88
C VAL A 334 -5.10 12.81 1.14
N CYS A 335 -5.56 12.76 2.40
CA CYS A 335 -6.85 13.33 2.79
C CYS A 335 -6.90 14.86 2.58
N LEU A 336 -5.83 15.58 2.95
CA LEU A 336 -5.70 17.01 2.68
C LEU A 336 -5.87 17.29 1.19
N CYS A 337 -5.16 16.55 0.34
CA CYS A 337 -5.21 16.78 -1.10
C CYS A 337 -6.59 16.53 -1.68
N LEU A 338 -7.23 15.44 -1.25
CA LEU A 338 -8.59 15.10 -1.67
C LEU A 338 -9.59 16.20 -1.28
N ASP A 339 -9.61 16.58 -0.01
CA ASP A 339 -10.57 17.57 0.52
C ASP A 339 -10.35 18.97 -0.09
N HIS A 340 -9.10 19.38 -0.27
CA HIS A 340 -8.79 20.68 -0.87
C HIS A 340 -9.04 20.73 -2.38
N SER A 341 -8.86 19.62 -3.10
CA SER A 341 -9.16 19.58 -4.54
C SER A 341 -10.62 19.91 -4.82
N LEU A 342 -11.52 19.33 -4.02
CA LEU A 342 -12.94 19.61 -4.06
C LEU A 342 -13.21 21.07 -3.68
N ALA A 343 -12.65 21.53 -2.55
CA ALA A 343 -12.76 22.94 -2.13
C ALA A 343 -12.35 23.94 -3.22
N GLN A 344 -11.36 23.61 -4.04
CA GLN A 344 -10.95 24.44 -5.17
C GLN A 344 -11.95 24.39 -6.33
N VAL A 345 -12.53 23.23 -6.64
CA VAL A 345 -13.64 23.14 -7.61
C VAL A 345 -14.78 24.08 -7.19
N PHE A 346 -15.11 24.09 -5.90
CA PHE A 346 -16.11 25.00 -5.34
C PHE A 346 -15.72 26.49 -5.45
N SER A 347 -14.44 26.85 -5.30
CA SER A 347 -14.00 28.26 -5.33
C SER A 347 -13.93 28.84 -6.75
N PHE A 348 -13.63 28.03 -7.76
CA PHE A 348 -13.54 28.50 -9.15
C PHE A 348 -14.88 28.75 -9.81
N ALA A 349 -15.95 28.18 -9.26
CA ALA A 349 -17.31 28.43 -9.69
C ALA A 349 -17.78 29.89 -9.58
N GLY A 350 -16.99 30.75 -8.93
CA GLY A 350 -17.31 32.14 -8.61
C GLY A 350 -17.94 32.27 -7.21
N GLU A 351 -17.90 33.49 -6.65
CA GLU A 351 -18.81 33.88 -5.57
C GLU A 351 -20.25 33.46 -5.91
N PRO A 352 -21.10 33.09 -4.92
CA PRO A 352 -22.39 32.45 -5.14
C PRO A 352 -23.15 33.11 -6.28
N ALA A 353 -23.00 32.54 -7.48
CA ALA A 353 -23.65 33.06 -8.65
C ALA A 353 -25.12 32.87 -8.36
N ARG A 354 -25.87 33.97 -8.26
CA ARG A 354 -27.33 33.94 -8.29
C ARG A 354 -27.71 33.17 -9.57
N GLY A 355 -27.99 31.87 -9.47
CA GLY A 355 -28.13 30.96 -10.62
C GLY A 355 -27.89 29.47 -10.33
N LEU A 356 -28.09 28.63 -11.35
CA LEU A 356 -28.01 27.15 -11.31
C LEU A 356 -26.62 26.60 -10.95
N GLY A 357 -25.53 27.37 -11.13
CA GLY A 357 -24.14 26.97 -10.85
C GLY A 357 -23.66 27.27 -9.41
N SER A 358 -24.51 27.06 -8.41
CA SER A 358 -24.25 27.46 -7.01
C SER A 358 -24.00 26.27 -6.09
N ILE A 359 -23.19 26.51 -5.04
CA ILE A 359 -22.95 25.56 -3.95
C ILE A 359 -24.22 25.46 -3.12
N LYS A 360 -24.72 24.24 -2.89
CA LYS A 360 -25.91 23.96 -2.09
C LYS A 360 -25.59 22.94 -1.00
N GLU A 361 -26.29 23.03 0.14
CA GLU A 361 -26.28 21.94 1.13
C GLU A 361 -27.48 21.02 0.88
N LEU A 362 -27.23 19.76 0.52
CA LEU A 362 -28.26 18.74 0.45
C LEU A 362 -28.50 18.17 1.86
N ARG A 363 -29.69 18.43 2.39
CA ARG A 363 -30.17 17.77 3.60
C ARG A 363 -30.79 16.44 3.25
N LEU A 364 -30.43 15.43 4.04
CA LEU A 364 -30.95 14.08 3.94
C LEU A 364 -31.71 13.73 5.22
N GLU A 365 -32.58 12.74 5.11
CA GLU A 365 -33.30 12.15 6.26
C GLU A 365 -32.42 11.11 7.00
N ILE A 366 -31.10 11.30 6.94
CA ILE A 366 -30.07 10.48 7.58
C ILE A 366 -29.07 11.45 8.26
N PRO A 367 -28.23 11.01 9.20
CA PRO A 367 -27.27 11.86 9.93
C PRO A 367 -26.06 12.28 9.08
N ALA A 368 -26.29 12.72 7.84
CA ALA A 368 -25.29 13.20 6.92
C ALA A 368 -25.88 14.33 6.07
N SER A 369 -25.10 15.39 5.85
CA SER A 369 -25.36 16.38 4.80
C SER A 369 -24.30 16.30 3.72
N ILE A 370 -24.65 16.67 2.49
CA ILE A 370 -23.75 16.66 1.34
C ILE A 370 -23.66 18.06 0.76
N THR A 371 -22.45 18.61 0.66
CA THR A 371 -22.22 19.87 -0.05
C THR A 371 -22.16 19.60 -1.55
N ILE A 372 -23.08 20.16 -2.31
CA ILE A 372 -23.27 19.92 -3.74
C ILE A 372 -22.75 21.09 -4.56
N PHE A 373 -21.97 20.77 -5.59
CA PHE A 373 -21.62 21.66 -6.68
C PHE A 373 -22.35 21.23 -7.96
N ASN A 374 -23.26 22.07 -8.44
CA ASN A 374 -23.97 21.80 -9.69
C ASN A 374 -23.20 22.43 -10.88
N LEU A 375 -22.63 21.60 -11.74
CA LEU A 375 -21.97 22.01 -13.00
C LEU A 375 -22.97 22.47 -14.07
N GLY A 376 -24.25 22.11 -13.94
CA GLY A 376 -25.29 22.44 -14.90
C GLY A 376 -26.35 21.35 -14.99
N ASP A 377 -27.62 21.75 -15.05
CA ASP A 377 -28.79 20.88 -15.21
C ASP A 377 -28.94 19.73 -14.17
N GLY A 378 -28.12 19.69 -13.12
CA GLY A 378 -28.19 18.69 -12.05
C GLY A 378 -29.27 18.96 -11.00
N LEU A 379 -29.86 20.16 -10.98
CA LEU A 379 -30.94 20.56 -10.07
C LEU A 379 -32.12 21.13 -10.86
N PHE A 380 -33.33 20.99 -10.31
CA PHE A 380 -34.51 21.65 -10.89
C PHE A 380 -34.41 23.18 -10.76
N PRO A 381 -35.02 23.96 -11.69
CA PRO A 381 -35.02 25.41 -11.63
C PRO A 381 -35.59 26.01 -10.31
N SER A 382 -36.46 25.28 -9.62
CA SER A 382 -36.99 25.63 -8.30
C SER A 382 -35.92 25.72 -7.20
N ALA A 383 -34.75 25.09 -7.41
CA ALA A 383 -33.66 25.04 -6.45
C ALA A 383 -32.67 26.22 -6.57
N VAL A 384 -32.84 27.09 -7.58
CA VAL A 384 -31.88 28.16 -7.89
C VAL A 384 -31.64 29.09 -6.71
N GLU A 385 -32.69 29.54 -6.03
CA GLU A 385 -32.59 30.50 -4.92
C GLU A 385 -32.38 29.84 -3.54
N LYS A 386 -32.47 28.51 -3.46
CA LYS A 386 -32.30 27.77 -2.19
C LYS A 386 -30.83 27.73 -1.78
N THR A 387 -30.48 27.88 -0.51
CA THR A 387 -29.12 27.53 -0.01
C THR A 387 -29.03 26.08 0.41
N THR A 388 -30.16 25.55 0.88
CA THR A 388 -30.34 24.17 1.31
C THR A 388 -31.38 23.51 0.43
N ILE A 389 -31.06 22.35 -0.11
CA ILE A 389 -31.90 21.57 -1.03
C ILE A 389 -32.25 20.21 -0.43
N THR A 390 -33.29 19.57 -0.97
CA THR A 390 -33.70 18.20 -0.63
C THR A 390 -33.54 17.26 -1.82
N VAL A 391 -33.80 15.97 -1.64
CA VAL A 391 -33.76 14.98 -2.73
C VAL A 391 -34.74 15.33 -3.85
N GLU A 392 -35.86 16.00 -3.54
CA GLU A 392 -36.88 16.44 -4.51
C GLU A 392 -36.37 17.51 -5.48
N ASP A 393 -35.33 18.26 -5.10
CA ASP A 393 -34.71 19.28 -5.94
C ASP A 393 -33.72 18.68 -6.96
N MET A 394 -33.46 17.36 -6.89
CA MET A 394 -32.45 16.67 -7.67
C MET A 394 -32.93 16.30 -9.07
N ARG A 395 -32.20 16.77 -10.09
CA ARG A 395 -32.38 16.36 -11.51
C ARG A 395 -31.25 15.47 -12.02
N CYS A 396 -30.09 15.49 -11.36
CA CYS A 396 -28.96 14.61 -11.65
C CYS A 396 -29.38 13.15 -11.47
N VAL A 397 -29.47 12.42 -12.58
CA VAL A 397 -29.94 11.02 -12.60
C VAL A 397 -29.04 10.12 -11.75
N PRO A 398 -27.69 10.15 -11.91
CA PRO A 398 -26.83 9.32 -11.07
C PRO A 398 -26.93 9.62 -9.56
N MET A 399 -26.98 10.91 -9.19
CA MET A 399 -27.08 11.31 -7.78
C MET A 399 -28.41 10.88 -7.19
N TRP A 400 -29.51 11.09 -7.90
CA TRP A 400 -30.83 10.66 -7.45
C TRP A 400 -30.89 9.15 -7.26
N SER A 401 -30.37 8.36 -8.22
CA SER A 401 -30.31 6.90 -8.09
C SER A 401 -29.50 6.43 -6.89
N MET A 402 -28.34 7.05 -6.62
CA MET A 402 -27.55 6.73 -5.44
C MET A 402 -28.27 7.07 -4.13
N LEU A 403 -28.90 8.25 -4.07
CA LEU A 403 -29.62 8.72 -2.89
C LEU A 403 -30.78 7.79 -2.52
N LEU A 404 -31.52 7.25 -3.49
CA LEU A 404 -32.57 6.27 -3.25
C LEU A 404 -32.10 5.08 -2.41
N GLY A 405 -30.89 4.57 -2.70
CA GLY A 405 -30.31 3.48 -1.92
C GLY A 405 -29.82 3.94 -0.56
N LEU A 406 -29.13 5.10 -0.52
CA LEU A 406 -28.51 5.63 0.69
C LEU A 406 -29.53 5.99 1.77
N THR A 407 -30.67 6.55 1.39
CA THR A 407 -31.76 6.94 2.30
C THR A 407 -32.84 5.86 2.41
N CYS A 408 -32.53 4.61 2.06
CA CYS A 408 -33.48 3.51 2.12
C CYS A 408 -33.92 3.26 3.58
N PRO A 409 -35.24 3.25 3.89
CA PRO A 409 -35.75 3.07 5.25
C PRO A 409 -35.57 1.65 5.80
N VAL A 410 -35.11 0.71 4.97
CA VAL A 410 -34.74 -0.64 5.41
C VAL A 410 -33.50 -0.61 6.32
N VAL A 411 -32.67 0.43 6.21
CA VAL A 411 -31.51 0.67 7.07
C VAL A 411 -31.91 1.64 8.17
N ASP A 412 -31.75 1.22 9.43
CA ASP A 412 -32.06 2.06 10.59
C ASP A 412 -30.84 2.92 10.98
N TRP A 413 -30.94 4.21 10.67
CA TRP A 413 -29.92 5.20 10.99
C TRP A 413 -30.01 5.71 12.43
N GLU A 414 -31.16 5.64 13.10
CA GLU A 414 -31.34 6.16 14.46
C GLU A 414 -30.60 5.31 15.48
N SER A 415 -30.71 3.98 15.39
CA SER A 415 -29.95 3.06 16.25
C SER A 415 -28.44 3.10 15.98
N THR A 416 -28.04 3.43 14.74
CA THR A 416 -26.64 3.59 14.34
C THR A 416 -25.98 4.83 15.01
N ASN A 417 -26.73 5.92 15.19
CA ASN A 417 -26.22 7.13 15.86
C ASN A 417 -26.01 6.96 17.37
N ALA A 418 -26.91 6.26 18.07
CA ALA A 418 -26.81 6.04 19.51
C ALA A 418 -25.54 5.26 19.91
N GLN A 419 -25.00 4.43 19.01
CA GLN A 419 -23.72 3.74 19.20
C GLN A 419 -22.50 4.65 18.94
N ALA A 420 -22.66 5.72 18.15
CA ALA A 420 -21.61 6.67 17.81
C ALA A 420 -21.47 7.84 18.80
N GLU A 421 -22.48 8.11 19.65
CA GLU A 421 -22.49 9.23 20.61
C GLU A 421 -21.36 9.19 21.68
N GLY A 422 -20.66 8.05 21.83
CA GLY A 422 -19.44 7.94 22.65
C GLY A 422 -18.14 8.37 21.96
N SER A 423 -18.15 8.53 20.64
CA SER A 423 -17.00 8.92 19.82
C SER A 423 -17.31 10.26 19.15
N GLN A 424 -16.70 11.34 19.63
CA GLN A 424 -16.75 12.66 18.97
C GLN A 424 -16.00 12.59 17.63
N THR A 425 -16.55 11.86 16.65
CA THR A 425 -16.07 11.91 15.27
C THR A 425 -16.49 13.25 14.72
N ALA A 426 -15.51 14.14 14.55
CA ALA A 426 -15.72 15.43 13.91
C ALA A 426 -16.51 15.23 12.60
N GLN A 427 -17.62 15.95 12.43
CA GLN A 427 -18.45 15.89 11.22
C GLN A 427 -17.57 16.07 9.98
N ARG A 428 -17.34 14.96 9.27
CA ARG A 428 -16.54 14.97 8.05
C ARG A 428 -17.42 15.45 6.92
N HIS A 429 -16.88 16.34 6.10
CA HIS A 429 -17.65 16.97 5.03
C HIS A 429 -17.82 15.98 3.88
N ASN A 430 -19.07 15.74 3.50
CA ASN A 430 -19.40 15.00 2.28
C ASN A 430 -19.55 16.00 1.13
N TYR A 431 -19.06 15.62 -0.05
CA TYR A 431 -19.04 16.50 -1.21
C TYR A 431 -19.58 15.77 -2.44
N ALA A 432 -20.31 16.49 -3.28
CA ALA A 432 -20.71 15.99 -4.59
C ALA A 432 -20.55 17.07 -5.66
N VAL A 433 -20.06 16.67 -6.82
CA VAL A 433 -20.07 17.46 -8.06
C VAL A 433 -21.03 16.77 -9.01
N ILE A 434 -22.07 17.48 -9.45
CA ILE A 434 -23.16 16.90 -10.23
C ILE A 434 -23.42 17.68 -11.52
N ALA A 435 -23.89 16.97 -12.54
CA ALA A 435 -24.59 17.51 -13.70
C ALA A 435 -25.77 16.57 -14.03
N GLN A 436 -26.61 16.88 -15.02
CA GLN A 436 -27.76 16.02 -15.36
C GLN A 436 -27.42 14.52 -15.45
N ASN A 437 -26.30 14.20 -16.12
CA ASN A 437 -25.88 12.84 -16.47
C ASN A 437 -24.51 12.44 -15.87
N TYR A 438 -24.03 13.20 -14.89
CA TYR A 438 -22.73 13.01 -14.26
C TYR A 438 -22.82 13.22 -12.75
N MET A 439 -22.10 12.39 -12.00
CA MET A 439 -21.91 12.55 -10.58
C MET A 439 -20.49 12.14 -10.20
N TYR A 440 -19.87 12.95 -9.35
CA TYR A 440 -18.74 12.56 -8.54
C TYR A 440 -19.08 12.85 -7.08
N CYS A 441 -19.03 11.86 -6.19
CA CYS A 441 -19.46 11.99 -4.81
C CYS A 441 -18.45 11.35 -3.86
N ILE A 442 -18.07 12.08 -2.81
CA ILE A 442 -17.30 11.57 -1.68
C ILE A 442 -18.20 11.56 -0.46
N LEU A 443 -18.41 10.37 0.09
CA LEU A 443 -19.15 10.15 1.33
C LEU A 443 -18.19 9.62 2.40
N ARG A 444 -18.13 10.33 3.52
CA ARG A 444 -17.41 9.95 4.74
C ARG A 444 -18.46 9.62 5.79
N LEU A 445 -18.85 8.36 5.84
CA LEU A 445 -19.81 7.84 6.80
C LEU A 445 -18.99 7.25 7.97
N GLY A 446 -19.01 7.95 9.10
CA GLY A 446 -18.09 7.68 10.21
C GLY A 446 -16.62 7.68 9.75
N LEU A 447 -15.99 6.51 9.82
CA LEU A 447 -14.59 6.32 9.41
C LEU A 447 -14.43 5.66 8.04
N GLN A 448 -15.54 5.25 7.41
CA GLN A 448 -15.54 4.67 6.07
C GLN A 448 -15.48 5.78 5.01
N LEU A 449 -14.74 5.53 3.94
CA LEU A 449 -14.67 6.41 2.78
C LEU A 449 -15.27 5.72 1.57
N HIS A 450 -16.30 6.34 0.99
CA HIS A 450 -16.93 5.93 -0.25
C HIS A 450 -16.72 7.03 -1.29
N ILE A 451 -16.20 6.66 -2.45
CA ILE A 451 -16.06 7.56 -3.60
C ILE A 451 -16.82 6.94 -4.76
N LEU A 452 -17.79 7.69 -5.29
CA LEU A 452 -18.62 7.26 -6.41
C LEU A 452 -18.43 8.22 -7.57
N GLU A 453 -18.12 7.67 -8.74
CA GLU A 453 -18.09 8.41 -10.00
C GLU A 453 -19.00 7.71 -11.01
N CYS A 454 -19.88 8.46 -11.66
CA CYS A 454 -20.75 7.94 -12.68
C CYS A 454 -20.90 8.92 -13.84
N ARG A 455 -20.90 8.39 -15.05
CA ARG A 455 -21.33 9.07 -16.26
C ARG A 455 -22.29 8.20 -17.04
N SER A 456 -23.44 8.76 -17.40
CA SER A 456 -24.47 8.11 -18.19
C SER A 456 -24.96 9.05 -19.29
N ASP A 457 -24.32 9.05 -20.45
CA ASP A 457 -24.71 9.91 -21.57
C ASP A 457 -25.66 9.19 -22.53
N ASP A 458 -26.62 9.92 -23.07
CA ASP A 458 -27.52 9.40 -24.11
C ASP A 458 -26.74 8.98 -25.36
N GLY A 459 -26.93 7.72 -25.78
CA GLY A 459 -26.30 7.17 -26.99
C GLY A 459 -24.83 6.74 -26.84
N CYS A 460 -24.20 6.96 -25.68
CA CYS A 460 -22.87 6.43 -25.36
C CYS A 460 -22.95 5.43 -24.21
N THR A 461 -22.04 4.44 -24.20
CA THR A 461 -22.01 3.53 -23.07
C THR A 461 -21.42 4.21 -21.84
N GLY A 462 -22.12 4.17 -20.72
CA GLY A 462 -21.71 4.83 -19.48
C GLY A 462 -20.80 3.96 -18.60
N PHE A 463 -20.42 4.51 -17.45
CA PHE A 463 -19.67 3.79 -16.43
C PHE A 463 -20.06 4.24 -15.02
N VAL A 464 -19.85 3.34 -14.05
CA VAL A 464 -19.80 3.63 -12.62
C VAL A 464 -18.48 3.09 -12.07
N ARG A 465 -17.79 3.93 -11.31
CA ARG A 465 -16.60 3.59 -10.52
C ARG A 465 -16.94 3.82 -9.06
N TYR A 466 -16.65 2.82 -8.24
CA TYR A 466 -16.84 2.83 -6.80
C TYR A 466 -15.50 2.53 -6.13
N GLN A 467 -15.04 3.42 -5.26
CA GLN A 467 -13.88 3.17 -4.42
C GLN A 467 -14.33 3.17 -2.97
N PHE A 468 -13.84 2.20 -2.22
CA PHE A 468 -14.17 2.04 -0.83
C PHE A 468 -12.90 1.78 -0.01
N LYS A 469 -12.76 2.53 1.07
CA LYS A 469 -11.78 2.26 2.12
C LYS A 469 -12.52 2.05 3.44
N GLY A 470 -12.32 0.86 4.02
CA GLY A 470 -12.96 0.44 5.27
C GLY A 470 -12.52 1.24 6.51
N SER A 471 -13.29 1.09 7.60
CA SER A 471 -13.15 1.83 8.86
C SER A 471 -12.19 1.21 9.88
N GLU A 472 -12.19 1.72 11.11
CA GLU A 472 -11.69 1.05 12.31
C GLU A 472 -12.30 -0.35 12.53
N GLY A 473 -11.65 -1.10 13.41
CA GLY A 473 -11.85 -2.53 13.64
C GLY A 473 -10.49 -3.19 13.75
N ASN A 474 -10.44 -4.40 14.29
CA ASN A 474 -9.23 -5.19 14.18
C ASN A 474 -8.99 -5.54 12.69
N PRO A 475 -7.78 -5.93 12.32
CA PRO A 475 -7.45 -6.07 10.92
C PRO A 475 -8.17 -7.20 10.20
N TRP A 476 -8.44 -8.27 10.92
CA TRP A 476 -9.15 -9.40 10.38
C TRP A 476 -10.62 -9.02 10.10
N GLU A 477 -11.24 -8.22 10.97
CA GLU A 477 -12.56 -7.62 10.72
C GLU A 477 -12.57 -6.80 9.41
N ARG A 478 -11.62 -5.89 9.24
CA ARG A 478 -11.50 -5.08 8.01
C ARG A 478 -11.33 -5.95 6.76
N ALA A 479 -10.48 -6.99 6.86
CA ALA A 479 -10.26 -7.91 5.75
C ALA A 479 -11.51 -8.75 5.43
N GLN A 480 -12.29 -9.19 6.44
CA GLN A 480 -13.55 -9.91 6.21
C GLN A 480 -14.62 -9.00 5.61
N GLN A 481 -14.77 -7.77 6.12
CA GLN A 481 -15.67 -6.77 5.53
C GLN A 481 -15.32 -6.56 4.05
N GLN A 482 -14.04 -6.38 3.73
CA GLN A 482 -13.59 -6.22 2.36
C GLN A 482 -13.96 -7.42 1.48
N ARG A 483 -13.77 -8.66 1.97
CA ARG A 483 -14.13 -9.88 1.22
C ARG A 483 -15.64 -9.98 0.96
N VAL A 484 -16.47 -9.61 1.93
CA VAL A 484 -17.93 -9.55 1.77
C VAL A 484 -18.30 -8.50 0.72
N VAL A 485 -17.78 -7.28 0.85
CA VAL A 485 -18.08 -6.17 -0.09
C VAL A 485 -17.64 -6.54 -1.51
N ARG A 486 -16.46 -7.14 -1.66
CA ARG A 486 -15.98 -7.65 -2.95
C ARG A 486 -16.96 -8.63 -3.57
N LEU A 487 -17.40 -9.64 -2.82
CA LEU A 487 -18.30 -10.66 -3.33
C LEU A 487 -19.66 -10.07 -3.73
N ILE A 488 -20.17 -9.10 -2.96
CA ILE A 488 -21.40 -8.36 -3.30
C ILE A 488 -21.24 -7.60 -4.62
N LEU A 489 -20.14 -6.87 -4.79
CA LEU A 489 -19.90 -6.07 -5.99
C LEU A 489 -19.68 -6.95 -7.23
N GLU A 490 -18.94 -8.05 -7.09
CA GLU A 490 -18.76 -9.04 -8.17
C GLU A 490 -20.11 -9.67 -8.58
N ASP A 491 -20.98 -10.02 -7.63
CA ASP A 491 -22.34 -10.53 -7.88
C ASP A 491 -23.23 -9.50 -8.61
N GLN A 492 -23.04 -8.21 -8.34
CA GLN A 492 -23.73 -7.12 -9.04
C GLN A 492 -23.15 -6.79 -10.44
N GLY A 493 -22.11 -7.50 -10.87
CA GLY A 493 -21.50 -7.35 -12.20
C GLY A 493 -20.39 -6.31 -12.28
N PHE A 494 -19.78 -5.92 -11.15
CA PHE A 494 -18.59 -5.09 -11.15
C PHE A 494 -17.32 -5.91 -11.35
N MET A 495 -16.34 -5.33 -12.05
CA MET A 495 -14.95 -5.79 -12.00
C MET A 495 -14.31 -5.18 -10.75
N VAL A 496 -13.88 -6.02 -9.81
CA VAL A 496 -13.34 -5.58 -8.51
C VAL A 496 -11.86 -5.87 -8.40
N THR A 497 -11.09 -4.85 -8.04
CA THR A 497 -9.70 -4.95 -7.59
C THR A 497 -9.64 -4.56 -6.12
N SER A 498 -8.96 -5.36 -5.29
CA SER A 498 -8.83 -5.07 -3.86
C SER A 498 -7.43 -5.33 -3.33
N CYS A 499 -7.05 -4.56 -2.32
CA CYS A 499 -5.84 -4.73 -1.54
C CYS A 499 -6.13 -4.28 -0.11
N GLY A 500 -5.81 -5.09 0.90
CA GLY A 500 -6.14 -4.81 2.29
C GLY A 500 -7.57 -4.36 2.54
N ASP A 501 -7.73 -3.18 3.13
CA ASP A 501 -9.00 -2.54 3.45
C ASP A 501 -9.51 -1.60 2.34
N TYR A 502 -8.83 -1.57 1.20
CA TYR A 502 -9.16 -0.77 0.04
C TYR A 502 -9.66 -1.63 -1.12
N LEU A 503 -10.68 -1.15 -1.82
CA LEU A 503 -11.13 -1.74 -3.07
C LEU A 503 -11.59 -0.69 -4.05
N GLU A 504 -11.46 -1.03 -5.32
CA GLU A 504 -12.02 -0.31 -6.44
C GLU A 504 -12.86 -1.28 -7.28
N ALA A 505 -14.07 -0.85 -7.62
CA ALA A 505 -15.03 -1.59 -8.41
C ALA A 505 -15.47 -0.75 -9.60
N VAL A 506 -15.34 -1.29 -10.81
CA VAL A 506 -15.70 -0.60 -12.04
C VAL A 506 -16.70 -1.42 -12.83
N ARG A 507 -17.76 -0.75 -13.28
CA ARG A 507 -18.70 -1.27 -14.25
C ARG A 507 -18.79 -0.29 -15.41
N SER A 508 -18.47 -0.74 -16.61
CA SER A 508 -18.37 0.12 -17.79
C SER A 508 -19.06 -0.52 -18.98
N LYS A 509 -19.27 0.28 -20.03
CA LYS A 509 -19.94 -0.13 -21.26
C LYS A 509 -21.42 -0.51 -21.09
N GLU A 510 -22.10 0.09 -20.11
CA GLU A 510 -23.47 -0.26 -19.73
C GLU A 510 -24.51 0.77 -20.18
N LYS A 511 -25.76 0.33 -20.23
CA LYS A 511 -26.94 1.20 -20.45
C LYS A 511 -27.29 1.95 -19.16
N GLU A 512 -27.87 3.14 -19.31
CA GLU A 512 -28.27 4.00 -18.20
C GLU A 512 -29.10 3.29 -17.12
N VAL A 513 -30.14 2.54 -17.50
CA VAL A 513 -31.01 1.81 -16.55
C VAL A 513 -30.21 0.85 -15.65
N ILE A 514 -29.17 0.21 -16.19
CA ILE A 514 -28.30 -0.69 -15.44
C ILE A 514 -27.44 0.11 -14.47
N LEU A 515 -26.90 1.25 -14.90
CA LEU A 515 -26.11 2.14 -14.05
C LEU A 515 -26.94 2.74 -12.90
N GLN A 516 -28.17 3.16 -13.16
CA GLN A 516 -29.10 3.64 -12.14
C GLN A 516 -29.36 2.57 -11.07
N ARG A 517 -29.66 1.32 -11.49
CA ARG A 517 -29.83 0.20 -10.56
C ARG A 517 -28.55 -0.09 -9.75
N SER A 518 -27.39 -0.05 -10.40
CA SER A 518 -26.10 -0.21 -9.72
C SER A 518 -25.85 0.89 -8.70
N LEU A 519 -26.15 2.15 -9.01
CA LEU A 519 -26.00 3.28 -8.09
C LEU A 519 -26.92 3.17 -6.88
N ALA A 520 -28.18 2.77 -7.08
CA ALA A 520 -29.09 2.49 -5.98
C ALA A 520 -28.55 1.35 -5.09
N GLY A 521 -27.99 0.30 -5.69
CA GLY A 521 -27.31 -0.76 -4.96
C GLY A 521 -26.09 -0.27 -4.15
N LEU A 522 -25.27 0.60 -4.73
CA LEU A 522 -24.11 1.19 -4.05
C LEU A 522 -24.52 2.13 -2.90
N GLY A 523 -25.58 2.92 -3.08
CA GLY A 523 -26.14 3.74 -2.01
C GLY A 523 -26.62 2.88 -0.84
N LEU A 524 -27.38 1.81 -1.12
CA LEU A 524 -27.83 0.87 -0.09
C LEU A 524 -26.66 0.15 0.58
N LEU A 525 -25.63 -0.22 -0.19
CA LEU A 525 -24.41 -0.82 0.34
C LEU A 525 -23.70 0.12 1.32
N ALA A 526 -23.55 1.40 0.99
CA ALA A 526 -22.96 2.39 1.88
C ALA A 526 -23.77 2.53 3.19
N ALA A 527 -25.09 2.61 3.10
CA ALA A 527 -25.98 2.67 4.26
C ALA A 527 -25.87 1.40 5.12
N TRP A 528 -25.92 0.21 4.50
CA TRP A 528 -25.82 -1.07 5.21
C TRP A 528 -24.47 -1.22 5.92
N LEU A 529 -23.36 -0.92 5.25
CA LEU A 529 -22.02 -0.98 5.85
C LEU A 529 -21.84 -0.02 7.02
N GLN A 530 -22.53 1.11 7.01
CA GLN A 530 -22.52 2.06 8.11
C GLN A 530 -23.37 1.58 9.30
N SER A 531 -24.45 0.83 9.03
CA SER A 531 -25.30 0.24 10.08
C SER A 531 -24.72 -1.01 10.75
N CYS A 532 -23.75 -1.66 10.11
CA CYS A 532 -23.08 -2.83 10.65
C CYS A 532 -21.83 -2.44 11.47
N THR A 533 -21.64 -3.04 12.64
CA THR A 533 -20.36 -2.93 13.35
C THR A 533 -19.28 -3.78 12.67
N PRO A 534 -17.99 -3.41 12.74
CA PRO A 534 -16.90 -4.24 12.23
C PRO A 534 -16.93 -5.67 12.78
N GLU A 535 -17.27 -5.82 14.07
CA GLU A 535 -17.46 -7.11 14.74
C GLU A 535 -18.54 -7.97 14.08
N SER A 536 -19.58 -7.37 13.49
CA SER A 536 -20.65 -8.11 12.81
C SER A 536 -20.13 -8.89 11.59
N PHE A 537 -19.01 -8.46 10.99
CA PHE A 537 -18.40 -9.16 9.85
C PHE A 537 -17.50 -10.33 10.28
N THR A 538 -17.17 -10.46 11.57
CA THR A 538 -16.33 -11.57 12.07
C THR A 538 -17.01 -12.92 11.97
N SER A 539 -18.30 -12.98 12.28
CA SER A 539 -19.07 -14.22 12.32
C SER A 539 -19.59 -14.63 10.94
N LEU A 540 -19.47 -13.74 9.95
CA LEU A 540 -19.96 -13.94 8.60
C LEU A 540 -18.84 -14.42 7.69
N ASN A 541 -19.04 -15.57 7.04
CA ASN A 541 -18.27 -15.84 5.84
C ASN A 541 -18.73 -14.92 4.69
N PRO A 542 -17.91 -14.71 3.64
CA PRO A 542 -18.26 -13.81 2.53
C PRO A 542 -19.60 -14.11 1.86
N VAL A 543 -19.98 -15.39 1.76
CA VAL A 543 -21.23 -15.85 1.13
C VAL A 543 -22.43 -15.45 1.97
N GLN A 544 -22.38 -15.65 3.30
CA GLN A 544 -23.42 -15.24 4.24
C GLN A 544 -23.59 -13.71 4.24
N GLY A 545 -22.48 -12.96 4.24
CA GLY A 545 -22.54 -11.51 4.14
C GLY A 545 -23.22 -11.03 2.85
N ARG A 546 -22.93 -11.69 1.72
CA ARG A 546 -23.61 -11.42 0.44
C ARG A 546 -25.10 -11.75 0.51
N GLU A 547 -25.48 -12.90 1.06
CA GLU A 547 -26.89 -13.32 1.19
C GLU A 547 -27.68 -12.34 2.06
N LEU A 548 -27.13 -11.91 3.20
CA LEU A 548 -27.74 -10.88 4.04
C LEU A 548 -27.95 -9.58 3.28
N PHE A 549 -26.95 -9.12 2.52
CA PHE A 549 -27.11 -7.93 1.70
C PHE A 549 -28.16 -8.11 0.59
N GLN A 550 -28.25 -9.29 -0.02
CA GLN A 550 -29.28 -9.60 -1.02
C GLN A 550 -30.70 -9.50 -0.42
N ASP A 551 -30.89 -9.89 0.84
CA ASP A 551 -32.18 -9.72 1.53
C ASP A 551 -32.53 -8.23 1.74
N TYR A 552 -31.54 -7.42 2.14
CA TYR A 552 -31.72 -5.95 2.21
C TYR A 552 -32.06 -5.37 0.84
N PHE A 553 -31.36 -5.80 -0.22
CA PHE A 553 -31.60 -5.35 -1.58
C PHE A 553 -32.98 -5.76 -2.10
N ALA A 554 -33.45 -6.97 -1.77
CA ALA A 554 -34.79 -7.42 -2.12
C ALA A 554 -35.88 -6.60 -1.42
N ARG A 555 -35.71 -6.30 -0.12
CA ARG A 555 -36.62 -5.42 0.64
C ARG A 555 -36.61 -3.98 0.12
N PHE A 556 -35.45 -3.48 -0.30
CA PHE A 556 -35.34 -2.18 -0.97
C PHE A 556 -36.16 -2.16 -2.26
N LEU A 557 -36.00 -3.18 -3.11
CA LEU A 557 -36.76 -3.30 -4.37
C LEU A 557 -38.28 -3.46 -4.15
N SER A 558 -38.73 -3.95 -3.00
CA SER A 558 -40.15 -4.05 -2.67
C SER A 558 -40.76 -2.74 -2.16
N HIS A 559 -39.95 -1.86 -1.56
CA HIS A 559 -40.39 -0.53 -1.08
C HIS A 559 -40.34 0.55 -2.18
N SER A 560 -39.58 0.32 -3.25
CA SER A 560 -39.39 1.25 -4.37
C SER A 560 -40.32 1.00 -5.56
N ARG A 561 -41.26 0.05 -5.44
CA ARG A 561 -42.40 -0.13 -6.35
C ARG A 561 -43.62 0.59 -5.78
#